data_AF-A0A0Q6NR07-F1
#
_entry.id   AF-A0A0Q6NR07-F1
#
_cell.length_a   1.000
_cell.length_b   1.000
_cell.length_c   1.000
_cell.angle_alpha   90.00
_cell.angle_beta   90.00
_cell.angle_gamma   90.00
#
_symmetry.space_group_name_H-M   'P 1'
#
loop_
_entity.id
_entity.type
_entity.pdbx_description
1 polymer ?
#
loop_
_entity_poly.entity_id
_entity_poly.type
_entity_poly.pdbx_seq_one_letter_code
_entity_poly.pdbx_strand_id
1 'polypeptide(L)' 'MKARASSVYATEEERTLARLEGGALLAEIRHRQSDYLNAIKGEPPHDRLTDIAATFERLVDQLEQVSRIP' A
#
# COMPACT_ATOMS: atom_id res chain seq x y z
N MET A 1 -6.53 -12.75 -2.97
CA MET A 1 -6.18 -12.06 -4.23
C MET A 1 -4.73 -12.25 -4.65
N LYS A 2 -3.71 -12.04 -3.79
CA LYS A 2 -2.28 -12.27 -4.10
C LYS A 2 -1.97 -13.58 -4.85
N ALA A 3 -2.62 -14.69 -4.49
CA ALA A 3 -2.35 -16.01 -5.08
C ALA A 3 -2.85 -16.20 -6.52
N ARG A 4 -3.80 -15.39 -7.00
CA ARG A 4 -4.35 -15.56 -8.36
C ARG A 4 -3.52 -14.85 -9.42
N ALA A 5 -3.08 -13.61 -9.17
CA ALA A 5 -2.32 -12.83 -10.14
C ALA A 5 -0.84 -13.23 -10.26
N SER A 6 -0.23 -13.76 -9.19
CA SER A 6 1.15 -14.27 -9.22
C SER A 6 1.26 -15.72 -9.70
N SER A 7 0.12 -16.36 -10.01
CA SER A 7 0.10 -17.70 -10.59
C SER A 7 0.62 -17.68 -12.02
N VAL A 8 1.44 -18.66 -12.38
CA VAL A 8 1.88 -18.87 -13.78
C VAL A 8 0.67 -19.07 -14.72
N TYR A 9 -0.45 -19.54 -14.17
CA TYR A 9 -1.71 -19.76 -14.89
C TYR A 9 -2.65 -18.53 -14.91
N ALA A 10 -2.24 -17.40 -14.34
CA ALA A 10 -3.06 -16.18 -14.34
C ALA A 10 -3.23 -15.64 -15.76
N THR A 11 -4.47 -15.36 -16.15
CA THR A 11 -4.75 -14.69 -17.43
C THR A 11 -4.24 -13.24 -17.41
N GLU A 12 -4.03 -12.66 -18.58
CA GLU A 12 -3.60 -11.26 -18.69
C GLU A 12 -4.64 -10.29 -18.10
N GLU A 13 -5.93 -10.61 -18.21
CA GLU A 13 -7.03 -9.88 -17.58
C GLU A 13 -6.95 -9.94 -16.05
N GLU A 14 -6.67 -11.11 -15.47
CA GLU A 14 -6.52 -11.27 -14.01
C GLU A 14 -5.31 -10.50 -13.47
N ARG A 15 -4.20 -10.48 -14.22
CA ARG A 15 -3.01 -9.66 -13.86
C ARG A 15 -3.31 -8.17 -13.95
N THR A 16 -4.02 -7.75 -15.00
CA THR A 16 -4.42 -6.35 -15.19
C THR A 16 -5.36 -5.90 -14.08
N LEU A 17 -6.37 -6.70 -13.75
CA LEU A 17 -7.29 -6.41 -12.65
C LEU A 17 -6.53 -6.29 -11.32
N ALA A 18 -5.61 -7.21 -11.02
CA ALA A 18 -4.81 -7.15 -9.80
C ALA A 18 -3.89 -5.92 -9.73
N ARG A 19 -3.35 -5.45 -10.86
CA ARG A 19 -2.59 -4.19 -10.91
C ARG A 19 -3.47 -2.98 -10.63
N LEU A 20 -4.67 -2.94 -11.21
CA LEU A 20 -5.64 -1.85 -10.99
C LEU A 20 -6.09 -1.80 -9.53
N GLU A 21 -6.47 -2.95 -8.97
CA GLU A 21 -6.85 -3.07 -7.55
C GLU A 21 -5.68 -2.72 -6.62
N GLY A 22 -4.46 -3.16 -6.95
CA GLY A 22 -3.24 -2.80 -6.22
C GLY A 22 -2.95 -1.30 -6.26
N GLY A 23 -3.13 -0.66 -7.41
CA GLY A 23 -2.99 0.79 -7.58
C GLY A 23 -4.03 1.59 -6.79
N ALA A 24 -5.29 1.15 -6.81
CA ALA A 24 -6.35 1.76 -6.02
C ALA A 24 -6.09 1.66 -4.51
N LEU A 25 -5.64 0.49 -4.05
CA LEU A 25 -5.27 0.29 -2.64
C LEU A 25 -4.05 1.14 -2.23
N LEU A 26 -3.05 1.27 -3.09
CA LEU A 26 -1.89 2.14 -2.85
C LEU A 26 -2.30 3.61 -2.72
N ALA A 27 -3.20 4.08 -3.58
CA ALA A 27 -3.73 5.44 -3.51
C ALA A 27 -4.46 5.70 -2.20
N GLU A 28 -5.33 4.78 -1.77
CA GLU A 28 -6.06 4.88 -0.50
C GLU A 28 -5.12 4.88 0.72
N ILE A 29 -4.09 4.04 0.74
CA ILE A 29 -3.12 3.99 1.83
C ILE A 29 -2.32 5.28 1.93
N ARG A 30 -1.88 5.85 0.79
CA ARG A 30 -1.20 7.15 0.77
C ARG A 30 -2.10 8.28 1.25
N HIS A 31 -3.38 8.24 0.87
CA HIS A 31 -4.35 9.21 1.35
C HIS A 31 -4.49 9.15 2.89
N ARG A 32 -4.70 7.96 3.45
CA ARG A 32 -4.79 7.76 4.90
C ARG A 32 -3.50 8.09 5.64
N GLN A 33 -2.34 7.80 5.06
CA GLN A 33 -1.05 8.19 5.61
C GLN A 33 -0.95 9.72 5.73
N SER A 34 -1.34 10.44 4.67
CA SER A 34 -1.37 11.90 4.69
C SER A 34 -2.32 12.43 5.77
N ASP A 35 -3.54 11.88 5.87
CA ASP A 35 -4.51 12.29 6.89
C ASP A 35 -3.98 12.04 8.31
N TYR A 36 -3.35 10.88 8.52
CA TYR A 36 -2.71 10.53 9.79
C TYR A 36 -1.59 11.51 10.16
N LEU A 37 -0.66 11.78 9.24
CA LEU A 37 0.45 12.71 9.46
C LEU A 37 -0.05 14.14 9.75
N ASN A 38 -1.13 14.56 9.09
CA ASN A 38 -1.78 15.83 9.36
C ASN A 38 -2.44 15.86 10.74
N ALA A 39 -3.08 14.78 11.17
CA ALA A 39 -3.74 14.68 12.46
C ALA A 39 -2.77 14.72 13.64
N ILE A 40 -1.57 14.16 13.49
CA ILE A 40 -0.53 14.15 14.54
C ILE A 40 0.42 15.34 14.47
N LYS A 41 0.19 16.28 13.55
CA LYS A 41 1.09 17.41 13.34
C LYS A 41 1.13 18.31 14.57
N GLY A 42 2.32 18.45 15.15
CA GLY A 42 2.54 19.28 16.35
C GLY A 42 2.36 18.52 17.66
N GLU A 43 1.95 17.25 17.61
CA GLU A 43 2.04 16.36 18.77
C GLU A 43 3.51 16.08 19.12
N PRO A 44 3.85 15.91 20.41
CA PRO A 44 5.20 15.53 20.79
C PRO A 44 5.54 14.13 20.25
N PRO A 45 6.84 13.83 20.04
CA PRO A 45 7.25 12.51 19.57
C PRO A 45 6.74 11.41 20.52
N HIS A 46 5.98 10.48 19.95
CA HIS A 46 5.45 9.33 20.65
C HIS A 46 5.82 8.07 19.86
N ASP A 47 6.50 7.12 20.51
CA ASP A 47 6.98 5.89 19.86
C ASP A 47 5.89 5.19 19.04
N ARG A 48 4.66 5.10 19.60
CA ARG A 48 3.52 4.53 18.90
C ARG A 48 3.12 5.29 17.64
N LEU A 49 3.19 6.63 17.67
CA LEU A 49 2.83 7.43 16.51
C LEU A 49 3.85 7.26 15.38
N THR A 50 5.13 7.14 15.77
CA THR A 50 6.24 6.83 14.85
C THR A 50 6.11 5.43 14.27
N ASP A 51 5.73 4.43 15.08
CA ASP A 51 5.52 3.05 14.62
C ASP A 51 4.37 2.94 13.60
N ILE A 52 3.29 3.71 13.81
CA ILE A 52 2.17 3.77 12.86
C ILE A 52 2.63 4.39 11.54
N ALA A 53 3.38 5.51 11.59
CA ALA A 53 3.94 6.13 10.38
C ALA A 53 4.86 5.14 9.62
N ALA A 54 5.74 4.45 10.33
CA ALA A 54 6.62 3.42 9.74
C ALA A 54 5.83 2.22 9.17
N THR A 55 4.63 1.94 9.68
CA THR A 55 3.76 0.90 9.14
C THR A 55 3.12 1.33 7.83
N PHE A 56 2.72 2.59 7.69
CA PHE A 56 2.27 3.13 6.40
C PHE A 56 3.37 3.03 5.33
N GLU A 57 4.59 3.45 5.65
CA GLU A 57 5.73 3.35 4.73
C GLU A 57 5.96 1.90 4.26
N ARG A 58 5.98 0.94 5.19
CA ARG A 58 6.12 -0.49 4.84
C ARG A 58 5.00 -1.01 3.94
N LEU A 59 3.76 -0.56 4.14
CA LEU A 59 2.63 -0.97 3.30
C LEU A 59 2.73 -0.36 1.89
N VAL A 60 3.15 0.90 1.79
CA VAL A 60 3.43 1.56 0.51
C VAL A 60 4.50 0.80 -0.25
N ASP A 61 5.65 0.52 0.38
CA ASP A 61 6.74 -0.24 -0.23
C ASP A 61 6.29 -1.62 -0.74
N GLN A 62 5.51 -2.35 0.07
CA GLN A 62 5.00 -3.68 -0.30
C GLN A 62 4.06 -3.61 -1.52
N LEU A 63 3.20 -2.59 -1.59
CA LEU A 63 2.25 -2.45 -2.70
C LEU A 63 2.94 -1.96 -3.97
N GLU A 64 3.91 -1.06 -3.85
CA GLU A 64 4.73 -0.65 -4.97
C GLU A 64 5.48 -1.84 -5.58
N GLN A 65 6.07 -2.70 -4.76
CA GLN A 65 6.73 -3.92 -5.24
C GLN A 65 5.77 -4.83 -6.00
N VAL A 66 4.55 -5.02 -5.50
CA VAL A 66 3.53 -5.85 -6.17
C VAL A 66 3.08 -5.22 -7.50
N SER A 67 2.94 -3.89 -7.54
CA SER A 67 2.51 -3.18 -8.75
C SER A 67 3.55 -3.21 -9.88
N ARG A 68 4.84 -3.40 -9.54
CA ARG A 68 5.96 -3.48 -10.48
C ARG A 68 6.19 -4.89 -11.06
N ILE A 69 5.41 -5.90 -10.66
CA ILE A 69 5.57 -7.27 -11.17
C ILE A 69 5.03 -7.35 -12.62
N PRO A 70 5.88 -7.74 -13.60
CA PRO A 70 5.51 -7.84 -15.02
C PRO A 70 4.51 -8.96 -15.34
#